data_AF-A0A1Y2LYD5-F1
#
_entry.id   AF-A0A1Y2LYD5-F1
#
_cell.length_a   1.000
_cell.length_b   1.000
_cell.length_c   1.000
_cell.angle_alpha   90.00
_cell.angle_beta   90.00
_cell.angle_gamma   90.00
#
_symmetry.space_group_name_H-M   'P 1'
#
loop_
_entity.id
_entity.type
_entity.pdbx_description
1 polymer ?
#
loop_
_entity_poly.entity_id
_entity_poly.type
_entity_poly.pdbx_seq_one_letter_code
_entity_poly.pdbx_strand_id
1 'polypeptide(L)'
;MTTSAKLRRLLQSLFVSRVASHRVKHLTCACLQSLTHRTAKALELFMISLVTKAAAEAKQRNSKRVGAVHLKQAITKNEQFDFLNDIVSKVADAPEKSEADPMDEGKKKKAPRGRRKKADDDDEF
;
A
#
# COMPACT_ATOMS: atom_id res chain seq x y z
N MET A 1 25.35 12.63 -63.24
CA MET A 1 25.92 11.71 -62.23
C MET A 1 26.07 12.37 -60.85
N THR A 2 25.03 13.02 -60.28
CA THR A 2 25.17 13.79 -59.02
C THR A 2 24.05 13.54 -57.99
N THR A 3 23.11 12.63 -58.25
CA THR A 3 21.96 12.35 -57.38
C THR A 3 22.29 11.45 -56.17
N SER A 4 23.29 10.56 -56.28
CA SER A 4 23.61 9.61 -55.21
C SER A 4 24.25 10.25 -53.97
N ALA A 5 25.07 11.30 -54.16
CA ALA A 5 25.74 11.99 -53.05
C ALA A 5 24.77 12.88 -52.24
N LYS A 6 23.80 13.52 -52.90
CA LYS A 6 22.76 14.31 -52.22
C LYS A 6 21.81 13.42 -51.42
N LEU A 7 21.41 12.28 -51.97
CA LEU A 7 20.55 11.33 -51.27
C LEU A 7 21.25 10.70 -50.05
N ARG A 8 22.55 10.38 -50.16
CA ARG A 8 23.34 9.89 -49.02
C ARG A 8 23.49 10.95 -47.92
N ARG A 9 23.72 12.23 -48.26
CA ARG A 9 23.78 13.32 -47.26
C ARG A 9 22.42 13.56 -46.59
N LEU A 10 21.31 13.47 -47.33
CA LEU A 10 19.96 13.57 -46.77
C LEU A 10 19.64 12.39 -45.84
N LEU A 11 20.00 11.16 -46.24
CA LEU A 11 19.81 9.98 -45.39
C LEU A 11 20.68 10.03 -44.12
N GLN A 12 21.93 10.52 -44.20
CA GLN A 12 22.78 10.76 -43.02
C GLN A 12 22.21 11.86 -42.12
N SER A 13 21.71 12.96 -42.68
CA SER A 13 21.07 14.05 -41.92
C SER A 13 19.82 13.56 -41.18
N LEU A 14 18.94 12.82 -41.85
CA LEU A 14 17.73 12.27 -41.25
C LEU A 14 18.02 11.19 -40.19
N PHE A 15 19.07 10.39 -40.37
CA PHE A 15 19.52 9.41 -39.37
C PHE A 15 20.09 10.08 -38.12
N VAL A 16 20.90 11.15 -38.27
CA VAL A 16 21.43 11.93 -37.14
C VAL A 16 20.29 12.61 -36.36
N SER A 17 19.28 13.16 -37.04
CA SER A 17 18.10 13.74 -36.38
C SER A 17 17.24 12.68 -35.66
N ARG A 18 17.13 11.46 -36.21
CA ARG A 18 16.36 10.37 -35.58
C ARG A 18 17.10 9.73 -34.40
N VAL A 19 18.42 9.58 -34.49
CA VAL A 19 19.28 9.11 -33.39
C VAL A 19 19.36 10.14 -32.26
N ALA A 20 19.39 11.44 -32.57
CA ALA A 20 19.30 12.51 -31.58
C ALA A 20 17.94 12.49 -30.86
N SER A 21 16.83 12.31 -31.58
CA SER A 21 15.49 12.23 -30.97
C SER A 21 15.28 10.98 -30.10
N HIS A 22 15.88 9.84 -30.46
CA HIS A 22 15.76 8.60 -29.67
C HIS A 22 16.56 8.66 -28.35
N ARG A 23 17.75 9.29 -28.36
CA ARG A 23 18.54 9.48 -27.13
C ARG A 23 17.89 10.50 -26.18
N VAL A 24 17.24 11.55 -26.70
CA VAL A 24 16.50 12.51 -25.86
C VAL A 24 15.28 11.86 -25.20
N LYS A 25 14.53 11.00 -25.91
CA LYS A 25 13.41 10.22 -25.34
C LYS A 25 13.85 9.23 -24.26
N HIS A 26 15.00 8.57 -24.44
CA HIS A 26 15.58 7.70 -23.41
C HIS A 26 16.06 8.49 -22.18
N LEU A 27 16.60 9.70 -22.38
CA LEU A 27 17.10 10.54 -21.30
C LEU A 27 15.96 11.17 -20.47
N THR A 28 14.86 11.57 -21.12
CA THR A 28 13.65 12.03 -20.42
C THR A 28 12.91 10.89 -19.72
N CYS A 29 12.88 9.69 -20.31
CA CYS A 29 12.24 8.51 -19.70
C CYS A 29 13.00 8.02 -18.45
N ALA A 30 14.34 7.97 -18.50
CA ALA A 30 15.16 7.55 -17.36
C ALA A 30 15.07 8.54 -16.17
N CYS A 31 15.00 9.85 -16.44
CA CYS A 31 14.82 10.86 -15.40
C CYS A 31 13.43 10.73 -14.74
N LEU A 32 12.35 10.60 -15.54
CA LEU A 32 10.99 10.39 -15.02
C LEU A 32 10.85 9.08 -14.24
N GLN A 33 11.38 7.96 -14.75
CA GLN A 33 11.37 6.67 -14.04
C GLN A 33 12.17 6.72 -12.73
N SER A 34 13.27 7.48 -12.72
CA SER A 34 14.05 7.66 -11.50
C SER A 34 13.35 8.55 -10.47
N LEU A 35 12.49 9.48 -10.88
CA LEU A 35 11.72 10.29 -9.95
C LEU A 35 10.54 9.51 -9.36
N THR A 36 9.86 8.69 -10.16
CA THR A 36 8.75 7.86 -9.70
C THR A 36 9.19 6.74 -8.76
N HIS A 37 10.35 6.10 -8.99
CA HIS A 37 10.83 5.08 -8.05
C HIS A 37 11.18 5.67 -6.68
N ARG A 38 11.69 6.92 -6.63
CA ARG A 38 12.05 7.60 -5.38
C ARG A 38 10.82 7.94 -4.56
N THR A 39 9.77 8.48 -5.18
CA THR A 39 8.52 8.81 -4.47
C THR A 39 7.82 7.55 -3.99
N ALA A 40 7.78 6.48 -4.79
CA ALA A 40 7.20 5.20 -4.38
C ALA A 40 7.95 4.59 -3.20
N LYS A 41 9.30 4.57 -3.24
CA LYS A 41 10.12 4.03 -2.14
C LYS A 41 10.06 4.88 -0.88
N ALA A 42 10.03 6.20 -1.01
CA ALA A 42 9.84 7.10 0.13
C ALA A 42 8.48 6.88 0.79
N LEU A 43 7.42 6.72 0.00
CA LEU A 43 6.07 6.43 0.49
C LEU A 43 6.02 5.08 1.23
N GLU A 44 6.69 4.07 0.70
CA GLU A 44 6.79 2.74 1.34
C GLU A 44 7.42 2.85 2.74
N LEU A 45 8.57 3.52 2.86
CA LEU A 45 9.24 3.73 4.14
C LEU A 45 8.42 4.61 5.09
N PHE A 46 7.72 5.61 4.55
CA PHE A 46 6.82 6.46 5.32
C PHE A 46 5.67 5.65 5.93
N MET A 47 4.99 4.81 5.14
CA MET A 47 3.88 3.99 5.61
C MET A 47 4.33 2.98 6.68
N ILE A 48 5.53 2.38 6.51
CA ILE A 48 6.13 1.51 7.52
C ILE A 48 6.33 2.28 8.83
N SER A 49 6.95 3.46 8.78
CA SER A 49 7.21 4.29 9.97
C SER A 49 5.93 4.70 10.70
N LEU A 50 4.91 5.15 9.96
CA LEU A 50 3.62 5.56 10.52
C LEU A 50 2.91 4.40 11.22
N VAL A 51 2.75 3.26 10.53
CA VAL A 51 2.06 2.09 11.10
C VAL A 51 2.83 1.49 12.27
N THR A 52 4.17 1.49 12.22
CA THR A 52 5.00 0.99 13.32
C THR A 52 4.79 1.82 14.59
N LYS A 53 4.78 3.15 14.46
CA LYS A 53 4.53 4.06 15.60
C LYS A 53 3.09 3.92 16.12
N ALA A 54 2.10 3.83 15.23
CA ALA A 54 0.70 3.59 15.64
C ALA A 54 0.50 2.21 16.30
N ALA A 55 1.22 1.18 15.86
CA ALA A 55 1.21 -0.14 16.50
C ALA A 55 1.85 -0.11 17.89
N ALA A 56 2.89 0.69 18.11
CA ALA A 56 3.47 0.89 19.44
C ALA A 56 2.45 1.52 20.39
N GLU A 57 1.71 2.54 19.94
CA GLU A 57 0.61 3.16 20.71
C GLU A 57 -0.53 2.16 20.99
N ALA A 58 -0.89 1.33 20.01
CA ALA A 58 -1.89 0.27 20.20
C ALA A 58 -1.45 -0.75 21.27
N LYS A 59 -0.18 -1.16 21.25
CA LYS A 59 0.40 -2.08 22.24
C LYS A 59 0.43 -1.46 23.63
N GLN A 60 0.78 -0.18 23.75
CA GLN A 60 0.73 0.54 25.04
C GLN A 60 -0.68 0.58 25.63
N ARG A 61 -1.71 0.65 24.77
CA ARG A 61 -3.12 0.57 25.15
C ARG A 61 -3.66 -0.86 25.25
N ASN A 62 -2.80 -1.88 25.22
CA ASN A 62 -3.15 -3.30 25.26
C ASN A 62 -4.13 -3.74 24.15
N SER A 63 -4.16 -3.03 23.03
CA SER A 63 -5.01 -3.37 21.89
C SER A 63 -4.27 -4.26 20.89
N LYS A 64 -4.93 -5.35 20.49
CA LYS A 64 -4.43 -6.25 19.44
C LYS A 64 -4.61 -5.66 18.02
N ARG A 65 -5.36 -4.56 17.87
CA ARG A 65 -5.70 -3.95 16.58
C ARG A 65 -5.29 -2.48 16.55
N VAL A 66 -4.67 -2.05 15.45
CA VAL A 66 -4.37 -0.63 15.19
C VAL A 66 -5.66 0.05 14.72
N GLY A 67 -6.14 1.03 15.48
CA GLY A 67 -7.34 1.81 15.17
C GLY A 67 -7.01 3.29 14.95
N ALA A 68 -8.02 4.07 14.55
CA ALA A 68 -7.87 5.50 14.25
C ALA A 68 -7.34 6.32 15.44
N VAL A 69 -7.69 5.92 16.67
CA VAL A 69 -7.23 6.55 17.91
C VAL A 69 -5.71 6.42 18.10
N HIS A 70 -5.15 5.24 17.80
CA HIS A 70 -3.72 4.98 17.91
C HIS A 70 -2.92 5.77 16.86
N LEU A 71 -3.50 5.95 15.66
CA LEU A 71 -2.92 6.78 14.61
C LEU A 71 -2.89 8.26 15.02
N LYS A 72 -4.00 8.79 15.56
CA LYS A 72 -4.05 10.17 16.06
C LYS A 72 -2.97 10.42 17.12
N GLN A 73 -2.81 9.50 18.07
CA GLN A 73 -1.78 9.60 19.11
C GLN A 73 -0.37 9.53 18.56
N ALA A 74 -0.09 8.60 17.65
CA ALA A 74 1.21 8.47 17.02
C ALA A 74 1.58 9.73 16.22
N ILE A 75 0.61 10.39 15.59
CA ILE A 75 0.81 11.62 14.83
C ILE A 75 1.06 12.80 15.77
N THR A 76 0.22 13.01 16.79
CA THR A 76 0.40 14.11 17.75
C THR A 76 1.69 14.01 18.56
N LYS A 77 2.18 12.79 18.84
CA LYS A 77 3.43 12.58 19.58
C LYS A 77 4.70 12.75 18.74
N ASN A 78 4.61 12.72 17.41
CA ASN A 78 5.77 12.79 16.53
C ASN A 78 5.70 14.02 15.62
N GLU A 79 6.58 14.99 15.86
CA GLU A 79 6.66 16.24 15.09
C GLU A 79 6.88 16.01 13.58
N GLN A 80 7.55 14.91 13.21
CA GLN A 80 7.76 14.55 11.80
C GLN A 80 6.45 14.29 11.03
N PHE A 81 5.32 14.08 11.71
CA PHE A 81 4.02 13.79 11.11
C PHE A 81 3.05 14.97 11.17
N ASP A 82 3.52 16.18 11.50
CA ASP A 82 2.68 17.38 11.67
C ASP A 82 1.80 17.70 10.44
N PHE A 83 2.27 17.38 9.24
CA PHE A 83 1.49 17.53 8.00
C PHE A 83 0.20 16.69 7.94
N LEU A 84 -0.01 15.75 8.86
CA LEU A 84 -1.23 14.96 8.99
C LEU A 84 -2.22 15.52 10.01
N ASN A 85 -1.85 16.53 10.80
CA ASN A 85 -2.68 17.05 11.91
C ASN A 85 -4.05 17.53 11.44
N ASP A 86 -4.11 18.24 10.31
CA ASP A 86 -5.37 18.70 9.72
C ASP A 86 -6.29 17.53 9.31
N ILE A 87 -5.71 16.41 8.90
CA ILE A 87 -6.45 15.22 8.47
C ILE A 87 -7.00 14.48 9.69
N VAL A 88 -6.18 14.28 10.73
CA VAL A 88 -6.59 13.54 11.94
C VAL A 88 -7.46 14.36 12.89
N SER A 89 -7.49 15.68 12.76
CA SER A 89 -8.38 16.56 13.53
C SER A 89 -9.86 16.17 13.42
N LYS A 90 -10.25 15.59 12.27
CA LYS A 90 -11.61 15.13 11.98
C LYS A 90 -11.97 13.80 12.66
N VAL A 91 -10.99 13.09 13.20
CA VAL A 91 -11.21 11.82 13.89
C VAL A 91 -11.66 12.10 15.31
N ALA A 92 -12.90 11.71 15.63
CA ALA A 92 -13.43 11.77 16.98
C ALA A 92 -12.56 10.91 17.92
N ASP A 93 -12.16 11.49 19.06
CA ASP A 93 -11.50 10.70 20.11
C ASP A 93 -12.48 9.66 20.64
N ALA A 94 -12.08 8.38 20.58
CA ALA A 94 -12.92 7.33 21.14
C ALA A 94 -13.00 7.51 22.66
N PRO A 95 -14.19 7.40 23.26
CA PRO A 95 -14.30 7.43 24.71
C PRO A 95 -13.51 6.25 25.29
N GLU A 96 -12.70 6.51 26.32
CA GLU A 96 -12.03 5.47 27.09
C GLU A 96 -13.07 4.64 27.83
N LYS A 97 -13.57 3.57 27.19
CA LYS A 97 -14.22 2.46 27.89
C LYS A 97 -13.66 1.15 27.37
N SER A 98 -12.92 0.52 28.28
CA SER A 98 -12.80 -0.92 28.48
C SER A 98 -13.86 -1.74 27.74
N GLU A 99 -13.41 -2.74 27.01
CA GLU A 99 -13.74 -4.16 27.20
C GLU A 99 -13.17 -4.91 25.98
N ALA A 100 -12.55 -6.04 26.25
CA ALA A 100 -12.08 -6.96 25.23
C ALA A 100 -13.25 -7.39 24.34
N ASP A 101 -13.12 -7.22 23.02
CA ASP A 101 -14.01 -7.86 22.06
C ASP A 101 -13.29 -9.07 21.44
N PRO A 102 -13.52 -10.30 21.94
CA PRO A 102 -13.19 -11.52 21.23
C PRO A 102 -14.42 -12.00 20.46
N MET A 103 -14.68 -11.48 19.25
CA MET A 103 -15.68 -12.13 18.40
C MET A 103 -15.44 -11.90 16.90
N ASP A 104 -14.58 -12.72 16.30
CA ASP A 104 -14.79 -13.17 14.91
C ASP A 104 -14.28 -14.62 14.77
N GLU A 105 -15.01 -15.54 15.40
CA GLU A 105 -14.99 -16.94 15.00
C GLU A 105 -16.44 -17.44 14.94
N GLY A 106 -16.78 -18.12 13.85
CA GLY A 106 -18.14 -18.30 13.37
C GLY A 106 -19.09 -19.04 14.33
N LYS A 107 -20.38 -18.72 14.20
CA LYS A 107 -21.50 -19.67 14.39
C LYS A 107 -22.82 -19.01 13.97
N LYS A 108 -23.26 -19.32 12.74
CA LYS A 108 -24.68 -19.23 12.36
C LYS A 108 -25.45 -20.24 13.21
N LYS A 109 -26.51 -19.76 13.87
CA LYS A 109 -27.36 -20.48 14.84
C LYS A 109 -28.43 -21.36 14.14
N LYS A 110 -28.92 -22.33 14.94
CA LYS A 110 -30.21 -23.10 14.89
C LYS A 110 -30.06 -24.51 14.29
N ALA A 111 -30.49 -25.63 14.91
CA ALA A 111 -31.44 -25.87 16.01
C ALA A 111 -31.13 -27.22 16.74
N PRO A 112 -31.70 -27.48 17.94
CA PRO A 112 -31.45 -28.70 18.71
C PRO A 112 -32.54 -29.78 18.55
N ARG A 113 -32.17 -31.02 18.93
CA ARG A 113 -32.99 -32.12 19.47
C ARG A 113 -33.50 -33.18 18.47
N GLY A 114 -32.98 -34.41 18.61
CA GLY A 114 -33.57 -35.60 17.97
C GLY A 114 -32.73 -36.87 18.08
N ARG A 115 -32.66 -37.48 19.26
CA ARG A 115 -32.08 -38.82 19.51
C ARG A 115 -32.96 -39.91 18.88
N ARG A 116 -32.39 -40.76 18.01
CA ARG A 116 -32.76 -42.14 17.58
C ARG A 116 -31.93 -42.46 16.31
N LYS A 117 -31.39 -43.63 15.98
CA LYS A 117 -31.09 -44.93 16.60
C LYS A 117 -30.30 -45.70 15.50
N LYS A 118 -29.10 -46.20 15.84
CA LYS A 118 -28.33 -47.38 15.33
C LYS A 118 -28.43 -47.88 13.86
N ALA A 119 -27.27 -48.02 13.20
CA ALA A 119 -26.72 -49.14 12.37
C ALA A 119 -25.66 -48.55 11.39
N ASP A 120 -24.36 -48.90 11.46
CA ASP A 120 -23.65 -49.99 10.73
C ASP A 120 -23.74 -49.85 9.19
N ASP A 121 -22.62 -49.50 8.53
CA ASP A 121 -22.03 -50.22 7.37
C ASP A 121 -20.66 -49.59 6.98
N ASP A 122 -19.70 -50.45 6.69
CA ASP A 122 -18.37 -50.20 6.13
C ASP A 122 -18.44 -49.61 4.71
N ASP A 123 -17.49 -48.75 4.30
CA ASP A 123 -16.95 -48.72 2.93
C ASP A 123 -15.82 -47.68 2.74
N GLU A 124 -14.86 -48.10 1.94
CA GLU A 124 -13.51 -47.61 1.72
C GLU A 124 -13.41 -46.59 0.57
N PHE A 125 -12.72 -45.46 0.78
CA PHE A 125 -11.90 -44.75 -0.22
C PHE A 125 -10.94 -43.74 0.42
#